data_AF-A0A0B5CZ41-F1
#
_entry.id   AF-A0A0B5CZ41-F1
#
_cell.length_a   1.000
_cell.length_b   1.000
_cell.length_c   1.000
_cell.angle_alpha   90.00
_cell.angle_beta   90.00
_cell.angle_gamma   90.00
#
_symmetry.space_group_name_H-M   'P 1'
#
loop_
_entity.id
_entity.type
_entity.pdbx_description
1 polymer ?
#
loop_
_entity_poly.entity_id
_entity_poly.type
_entity_poly.pdbx_seq_one_letter_code
_entity_poly.pdbx_strand_id
1 'polypeptide(L)'
;VNENILADLEIDGEMRKTLVTFDRNGFAYTMDRETGELLVAEKYDPQVNWASEVDMDKESETYGRPLVVAEFSTEQNGEDTNTTGVCPAALGSKDQQPAAYSPETKLFYVPTNHV
;
A
#
# COMPACT_ATOMS: atom_id res chain seq x y z
N VAL A 1 -5.65 -12.90 -1.78
CA VAL A 1 -5.22 -12.27 -0.51
C VAL A 1 -4.98 -10.82 -0.88
N ASN A 2 -5.68 -9.92 -0.21
CA ASN A 2 -6.03 -8.56 -0.63
C ASN A 2 -6.95 -8.54 -1.86
N GLU A 3 -8.16 -8.07 -1.62
CA GLU A 3 -9.21 -7.82 -2.59
C GLU A 3 -8.91 -6.57 -3.41
N ASN A 4 -9.48 -6.53 -4.61
CA ASN A 4 -9.48 -5.36 -5.48
C ASN A 4 -10.88 -4.74 -5.41
N ILE A 5 -10.99 -3.56 -4.83
CA ILE A 5 -12.25 -2.82 -4.76
C ILE A 5 -12.30 -1.87 -5.97
N LEU A 6 -13.25 -2.10 -6.87
CA LEU A 6 -13.46 -1.22 -8.00
C LEU A 6 -14.36 -0.06 -7.59
N ALA A 7 -13.87 1.16 -7.76
CA ALA A 7 -14.61 2.38 -7.44
C ALA A 7 -14.32 3.45 -8.50
N ASP A 8 -15.31 4.27 -8.83
CA ASP A 8 -15.08 5.48 -9.60
C ASP A 8 -14.83 6.62 -8.59
N LEU A 9 -13.63 7.18 -8.64
CA LEU A 9 -13.12 8.16 -7.67
C LEU A 9 -12.66 9.42 -8.40
N GLU A 10 -12.86 10.58 -7.77
CA GLU A 10 -12.28 11.84 -8.26
C GLU A 10 -10.82 11.93 -7.77
N ILE A 11 -9.88 12.02 -8.71
CA ILE A 11 -8.44 12.13 -8.46
C ILE A 11 -7.93 13.30 -9.30
N ASP A 12 -7.27 14.26 -8.65
CA ASP A 12 -6.78 15.49 -9.28
C ASP A 12 -7.83 16.26 -10.09
N GLY A 13 -9.10 16.20 -9.65
CA GLY A 13 -10.24 16.87 -10.30
C GLY A 13 -10.83 16.11 -11.49
N GLU A 14 -10.36 14.89 -11.77
CA GLU A 14 -10.89 14.02 -12.82
C GLU A 14 -11.54 12.77 -12.23
N MET A 15 -12.71 12.38 -12.74
CA MET A 15 -13.33 11.09 -12.41
C MET A 15 -12.56 9.96 -13.07
N ARG A 16 -11.89 9.14 -12.27
CA ARG A 16 -11.08 8.00 -12.70
C ARG A 16 -11.79 6.68 -12.39
N LYS A 17 -11.63 5.73 -13.31
CA LYS A 17 -12.06 4.35 -13.13
C LYS A 17 -10.99 3.60 -12.34
N THR A 18 -11.15 3.53 -11.02
CA THR A 18 -10.08 3.02 -10.15
C THR A 18 -10.28 1.57 -9.71
N LEU A 19 -9.15 0.97 -9.35
CA LEU A 19 -9.02 -0.21 -8.52
C LEU A 19 -8.23 0.21 -7.27
N VAL A 20 -8.79 -0.06 -6.09
CA VAL A 20 -8.15 0.21 -4.81
C VAL A 20 -7.84 -1.10 -4.10
N THR A 21 -6.63 -1.23 -3.58
CA THR A 21 -6.19 -2.38 -2.78
C THR A 21 -5.42 -1.91 -1.56
N PHE A 22 -5.68 -2.54 -0.42
CA PHE A 22 -5.01 -2.29 0.86
C PHE A 22 -4.06 -3.46 1.11
N ASP A 23 -2.80 -3.28 0.75
CA ASP A 23 -1.86 -4.40 0.75
C ASP A 23 -1.35 -4.73 2.15
N ARG A 24 -0.88 -5.97 2.34
CA ARG A 24 -0.29 -6.43 3.59
C ARG A 24 0.91 -5.61 3.99
N ASN A 25 1.66 -5.10 3.00
CA ASN A 25 2.84 -4.27 3.23
C ASN A 25 2.54 -2.91 3.88
N GLY A 26 1.27 -2.57 4.10
CA GLY A 26 0.85 -1.35 4.78
C GLY A 26 0.66 -0.13 3.88
N PHE A 27 0.82 -0.29 2.57
CA PHE A 27 0.46 0.71 1.56
C PHE A 27 -0.91 0.41 0.95
N ALA A 28 -1.69 1.46 0.75
CA ALA A 28 -2.92 1.47 -0.01
C ALA A 28 -2.58 1.97 -1.41
N TYR A 29 -2.93 1.18 -2.41
CA TYR A 29 -2.68 1.48 -3.81
C TYR A 29 -4.00 1.81 -4.49
N THR A 30 -4.05 2.96 -5.16
CA THR A 30 -5.11 3.33 -6.08
C THR A 30 -4.54 3.35 -7.49
N MET A 31 -5.11 2.56 -8.39
CA MET A 31 -4.65 2.42 -9.77
C MET A 31 -5.81 2.68 -10.73
N ASP A 32 -5.50 3.17 -11.92
CA ASP A 32 -6.45 3.15 -13.04
C ASP A 32 -6.67 1.70 -13.48
N ARG A 33 -7.92 1.23 -13.41
CA ARG A 33 -8.23 -0.18 -13.69
C ARG A 33 -8.25 -0.52 -15.18
N GLU A 34 -8.23 0.47 -16.07
CA GLU A 34 -8.18 0.27 -17.51
C GLU A 34 -6.74 0.25 -18.03
N THR A 35 -5.86 1.09 -17.46
CA THR A 35 -4.46 1.24 -17.93
C THR A 35 -3.42 0.59 -17.04
N GLY A 36 -3.73 0.35 -15.76
CA GLY A 36 -2.76 -0.06 -14.75
C GLY A 36 -1.86 1.07 -14.24
N GLU A 37 -2.15 2.33 -14.60
CA GLU A 37 -1.43 3.49 -14.07
C GLU A 37 -1.56 3.57 -12.55
N LEU A 38 -0.44 3.71 -11.85
CA LEU A 38 -0.42 3.97 -10.42
C LEU A 38 -0.77 5.45 -10.15
N LEU A 39 -1.83 5.69 -9.39
CA LEU A 39 -2.36 7.04 -9.11
C LEU A 39 -1.99 7.50 -7.70
N VAL A 40 -2.13 6.61 -6.71
CA VAL A 40 -1.80 6.90 -5.30
C VAL A 40 -1.18 5.66 -4.66
N ALA A 41 -0.14 5.85 -3.86
CA ALA A 41 0.50 4.78 -3.09
C ALA A 41 0.94 5.32 -1.72
N GLU A 42 0.07 5.19 -0.72
CA GLU A 42 0.26 5.82 0.59
C GLU A 42 0.14 4.82 1.73
N LYS A 43 0.86 5.08 2.83
CA LYS A 43 0.71 4.26 4.04
C LYS A 43 -0.67 4.47 4.65
N TYR A 44 -1.37 3.38 4.96
CA TYR A 44 -2.65 3.43 5.69
C TYR A 44 -2.53 3.06 7.17
N ASP A 45 -1.34 2.66 7.61
CA ASP A 45 -0.94 2.61 9.02
C ASP A 45 0.34 3.44 9.20
N PRO A 46 0.35 4.47 10.08
CA PRO A 46 1.51 5.33 10.27
C PRO A 46 2.73 4.63 10.88
N GLN A 47 2.58 3.42 11.45
CA GLN A 47 3.70 2.66 12.02
C GLN A 47 4.52 1.90 10.96
N VAL A 48 4.04 1.80 9.71
CA VAL A 48 4.75 1.11 8.63
C VAL A 48 6.13 1.75 8.40
N ASN A 49 7.18 0.96 8.56
CA ASN A 49 8.57 1.45 8.56
C ASN A 49 9.51 0.74 7.58
N TRP A 50 9.13 -0.43 7.05
CA TRP A 50 10.00 -1.22 6.16
C TRP A 50 10.39 -0.50 4.86
N ALA A 51 9.55 0.42 4.39
CA ALA A 51 9.81 1.33 3.29
C ALA A 51 9.44 2.76 3.69
N SER A 52 10.17 3.74 3.17
CA SER A 52 9.90 5.16 3.43
C SER A 52 8.63 5.61 2.72
N GLU A 53 8.58 5.40 1.41
CA GLU A 53 7.45 5.67 0.52
C GLU A 53 7.48 4.73 -0.70
N VAL A 54 6.49 4.83 -1.57
CA VAL A 54 6.56 4.31 -2.94
C VAL A 54 6.99 5.46 -3.84
N ASP A 55 8.00 5.23 -4.67
CA ASP A 55 8.48 6.24 -5.59
C ASP A 55 7.42 6.57 -6.64
N MET A 56 6.87 7.78 -6.60
CA MET A 56 5.82 8.27 -7.50
C MET A 56 6.36 9.20 -8.59
N ASP A 57 7.68 9.44 -8.66
CA ASP A 57 8.27 10.24 -9.73
C ASP A 57 8.34 9.42 -11.02
N LYS A 58 7.52 9.79 -12.02
CA LYS A 58 7.43 9.09 -13.32
C LYS A 58 8.75 9.09 -14.10
N GLU A 59 9.66 10.00 -13.81
CA GLU A 59 10.97 10.07 -14.47
C GLU A 59 12.04 9.27 -13.71
N SER A 60 11.73 8.75 -12.52
CA SER A 60 12.65 7.95 -11.72
C SER A 60 12.80 6.53 -12.28
N GLU A 61 14.03 6.01 -12.25
CA GLU A 61 14.32 4.60 -12.58
C GLU A 61 13.61 3.62 -11.62
N THR A 62 13.22 4.10 -10.44
CA THR A 62 12.50 3.33 -9.43
C THR A 62 11.01 3.64 -9.35
N TYR A 63 10.43 4.34 -10.33
CA TYR A 63 8.99 4.62 -10.37
C TYR A 63 8.14 3.38 -10.06
N GLY A 64 7.19 3.54 -9.14
CA GLY A 64 6.28 2.51 -8.65
C GLY A 64 6.91 1.51 -7.66
N ARG A 65 8.17 1.68 -7.27
CA ARG A 65 8.87 0.77 -6.34
C ARG A 65 8.87 1.34 -4.91
N PRO A 66 8.59 0.51 -3.89
CA PRO A 66 8.82 0.89 -2.49
C PRO A 66 10.31 1.14 -2.22
N LEU A 67 10.62 2.26 -1.58
CA LEU A 67 11.98 2.63 -1.18
C LEU A 67 12.31 2.00 0.18
N VAL A 68 12.89 0.79 0.11
CA VAL A 68 13.22 -0.05 1.27
C VAL A 68 14.18 0.67 2.23
N VAL A 69 13.84 0.65 3.52
CA VAL A 69 14.71 1.15 4.60
C VAL A 69 15.67 0.04 5.01
N ALA A 70 16.97 0.28 4.85
CA ALA A 70 18.02 -0.72 5.08
C ALA A 70 17.94 -1.39 6.47
N GLU A 71 17.68 -0.60 7.52
CA GLU A 71 17.55 -1.07 8.91
C GLU A 71 16.50 -2.20 9.05
N PHE A 72 15.40 -2.14 8.30
CA PHE A 72 14.29 -3.09 8.37
C PHE A 72 14.32 -4.14 7.25
N SER A 73 15.38 -4.17 6.44
CA SER A 73 15.51 -5.12 5.33
C SER A 73 16.20 -6.40 5.79
N THR A 74 15.47 -7.52 5.77
CA THR A 74 16.04 -8.83 6.12
C THR A 74 17.16 -9.26 5.18
N GLU A 75 17.06 -8.92 3.90
CA GLU A 75 18.10 -9.20 2.91
C GLU A 75 19.39 -8.43 3.19
N GLN A 76 19.30 -7.12 3.47
CA GLN A 76 20.48 -6.29 3.72
C GLN A 76 21.14 -6.60 5.06
N ASN A 77 20.36 -7.01 6.06
CA ASN A 77 20.89 -7.46 7.34
C ASN A 77 21.53 -8.86 7.25
N GLY A 78 21.16 -9.66 6.25
CA GLY A 78 21.75 -10.95 5.93
C GLY A 78 21.07 -12.15 6.58
N GLU A 79 21.35 -13.32 6.04
CA GLU A 79 20.91 -14.61 6.59
C GLU A 79 21.45 -14.82 8.01
N ASP A 80 20.78 -15.68 8.79
CA ASP A 80 21.09 -15.98 10.20
C ASP A 80 21.13 -14.75 11.14
N THR A 81 20.57 -13.61 10.69
CA THR A 81 20.47 -12.36 11.47
C THR A 81 19.01 -12.03 11.78
N ASN A 82 18.73 -11.75 13.06
CA ASN A 82 17.39 -11.33 13.47
C ASN A 82 17.18 -9.83 13.21
N THR A 83 16.38 -9.49 12.19
CA THR A 83 15.93 -8.12 11.97
C THR A 83 14.77 -7.79 12.90
N THR A 84 14.95 -6.79 13.76
CA THR A 84 13.97 -6.44 14.81
C THR A 84 13.24 -5.13 14.51
N GLY A 85 12.00 -5.01 15.00
CA GLY A 85 11.25 -3.74 14.92
C GLY A 85 10.64 -3.46 13.55
N VAL A 86 10.56 -4.45 12.65
CA VAL A 86 9.90 -4.31 11.34
C VAL A 86 8.40 -4.18 11.54
N CYS A 87 7.81 -3.16 10.94
CA CYS A 87 6.38 -2.93 10.86
C CYS A 87 5.95 -2.81 9.39
N PRO A 88 4.92 -3.57 8.94
CA PRO A 88 4.12 -4.50 9.73
C PRO A 88 4.81 -5.86 9.96
N ALA A 89 4.25 -6.67 10.87
CA ALA A 89 4.61 -8.09 10.98
C ALA A 89 4.27 -8.86 9.68
N ALA A 90 4.66 -10.13 9.59
CA ALA A 90 4.44 -10.94 8.37
C ALA A 90 2.97 -11.11 7.96
N LEU A 91 2.04 -10.97 8.91
CA LEU A 91 0.59 -10.96 8.68
C LEU A 91 0.09 -9.65 8.04
N GLY A 92 0.93 -8.61 8.00
CA GLY A 92 0.66 -7.33 7.35
C GLY A 92 -0.23 -6.37 8.12
N SER A 93 -0.36 -5.12 7.65
CA SER A 93 -1.31 -4.15 8.23
C SER A 93 -2.78 -4.52 7.97
N LYS A 94 -3.03 -5.49 7.08
CA LYS A 94 -4.29 -6.16 6.77
C LYS A 94 -3.96 -7.53 6.19
N ASP A 95 -4.77 -8.56 6.45
CA ASP A 95 -4.62 -9.88 5.82
C ASP A 95 -5.85 -10.20 4.94
N GLN A 96 -6.47 -11.37 5.10
CA GLN A 96 -7.62 -11.80 4.29
C GLN A 96 -8.90 -10.98 4.48
N GLN A 97 -9.05 -10.26 5.61
CA GLN A 97 -10.29 -9.59 5.96
C GLN A 97 -10.63 -8.48 4.95
N PRO A 98 -11.78 -8.53 4.26
CA PRO A 98 -12.07 -7.57 3.19
C PRO A 98 -12.43 -6.19 3.75
N ALA A 99 -11.96 -5.14 3.06
CA ALA A 99 -12.44 -3.79 3.26
C ALA A 99 -13.79 -3.56 2.57
N ALA A 100 -14.49 -2.50 2.96
CA ALA A 100 -15.74 -2.06 2.34
C ALA A 100 -15.62 -0.63 1.83
N TYR A 101 -16.29 -0.32 0.71
CA TYR A 101 -16.37 1.04 0.17
C TYR A 101 -17.82 1.53 0.23
N SER A 102 -18.02 2.77 0.67
CA SER A 102 -19.32 3.45 0.59
C SER A 102 -19.30 4.51 -0.49
N PRO A 103 -20.12 4.39 -1.56
CA PRO A 103 -20.22 5.42 -2.60
C PRO A 103 -20.91 6.70 -2.11
N GLU A 104 -21.59 6.68 -0.96
CA GLU A 104 -22.19 7.87 -0.35
C GLU A 104 -21.16 8.71 0.39
N THR A 105 -20.33 8.08 1.22
CA THR A 105 -19.30 8.78 1.99
C THR A 105 -18.00 8.95 1.23
N LYS A 106 -17.80 8.22 0.12
CA LYS A 106 -16.54 8.14 -0.64
C LYS A 106 -15.35 7.65 0.20
N LEU A 107 -15.63 6.80 1.19
CA LEU A 107 -14.62 6.27 2.11
C LEU A 107 -14.50 4.76 2.01
N PHE A 108 -13.29 4.28 2.26
CA PHE A 108 -12.98 2.88 2.50
C PHE A 108 -12.90 2.61 4.00
N TYR A 109 -13.55 1.54 4.43
CA TYR A 109 -13.57 1.05 5.81
C TYR A 109 -12.76 -0.24 5.85
N VAL A 110 -11.56 -0.16 6.42
CA VAL A 110 -10.54 -1.21 6.34
C VAL A 110 -10.33 -1.82 7.73
N PRO A 111 -10.59 -3.11 7.93
CA PRO A 111 -10.28 -3.79 9.18
C PRO A 111 -8.78 -4.13 9.26
N THR A 112 -8.01 -3.24 9.87
CA THR A 112 -6.54 -3.33 9.96
C THR A 112 -6.07 -4.19 11.14
N ASN A 113 -4.82 -4.64 11.06
CA ASN A 113 -4.07 -5.27 12.13
C ASN A 113 -3.13 -4.23 12.77
N HIS A 114 -2.88 -4.34 14.08
CA HIS A 114 -1.87 -3.53 14.77
C HIS A 114 -1.17 -4.40 15.82
N VAL A 115 -0.15 -5.14 15.38
CA VAL A 115 0.49 -6.25 16.11
C VAL A 115 2.00 -6.11 16.06
#